data_AF-A0A8H4LII2-F1
#
_entry.id   AF-A0A8H4LII2-F1
#
_cell.length_a   1.000
_cell.length_b   1.000
_cell.length_c   1.000
_cell.angle_alpha   90.00
_cell.angle_beta   90.00
_cell.angle_gamma   90.00
#
_symmetry.space_group_name_H-M   'P 1'
#
loop_
_entity.id
_entity.type
_entity.pdbx_description
1 polymer ?
#
loop_
_entity_poly.entity_id
_entity_poly.type
_entity_poly.pdbx_seq_one_letter_code
_entity_poly.pdbx_strand_id
1 'polypeptide(L)'
;PVSPSTMTGSVDWRTVESFALAGAAGVMIEDQTWPKRCGHTKGKSVVSREEAFARIQAACDARDNGLDIFILARTDSLILGWDEAMYRAKQFQRIGADAIFVEALPDRAAMRRAIEEIKMPMLANIIEGGLTENLSALELAELGFSAVAYPFTLVAAKLKSIREALQALKASLPVGPPPMILSAEEVCRGVGFNNYWKLEKRYAYTDDGQSNDKVQLGSSEGIGSVEKE
;
A
#
# COMPACT_ATOMS: atom_id res chain seq x y z
N PRO A 1 13.76 -1.96 -33.40
CA PRO A 1 12.51 -1.44 -32.82
C PRO A 1 11.53 -2.60 -32.55
N VAL A 2 11.32 -2.95 -31.28
CA VAL A 2 10.39 -4.01 -30.89
C VAL A 2 8.97 -3.50 -31.08
N SER A 3 8.10 -4.31 -31.69
CA SER A 3 6.68 -4.00 -31.91
C SER A 3 5.98 -3.68 -30.58
N PRO A 4 5.09 -2.66 -30.50
CA PRO A 4 4.31 -2.35 -29.29
C PRO A 4 3.38 -3.50 -28.83
N SER A 5 3.18 -4.52 -29.65
CA SER A 5 2.24 -5.62 -29.40
C SER A 5 2.80 -6.81 -28.62
N THR A 6 4.04 -6.73 -28.14
CA THR A 6 4.68 -7.79 -27.33
C THR A 6 5.28 -7.17 -26.06
N MET A 7 4.42 -6.65 -25.18
CA MET A 7 4.83 -6.43 -23.78
C MET A 7 5.01 -7.81 -23.15
N THR A 8 6.26 -8.27 -23.17
CA THR A 8 6.69 -9.49 -22.49
C THR A 8 6.67 -9.21 -20.98
N GLY A 9 6.35 -10.21 -20.14
CA GLY A 9 6.32 -10.07 -18.67
C GLY A 9 7.63 -9.57 -18.03
N SER A 10 8.71 -9.40 -18.82
CA SER A 10 9.97 -8.79 -18.39
C SER A 10 9.83 -7.39 -17.78
N VAL A 11 8.82 -6.60 -18.19
CA VAL A 11 8.58 -5.26 -17.61
C VAL A 11 8.03 -5.36 -16.20
N ASP A 12 7.10 -6.28 -15.95
CA ASP A 12 6.54 -6.51 -14.62
C ASP A 12 7.62 -7.03 -13.68
N TRP A 13 8.42 -8.00 -14.12
CA TRP A 13 9.58 -8.49 -13.36
C TRP A 13 10.50 -7.36 -12.89
N ARG A 14 10.97 -6.54 -13.84
CA ARG A 14 11.90 -5.44 -13.53
C ARG A 14 11.27 -4.42 -12.59
N THR A 15 9.95 -4.21 -12.71
CA THR A 15 9.20 -3.33 -11.82
C THR A 15 9.19 -3.89 -10.40
N VAL A 16 8.88 -5.18 -10.23
CA VAL A 16 8.92 -5.85 -8.91
C VAL A 16 10.30 -5.75 -8.28
N GLU A 17 11.36 -6.09 -9.03
CA GLU A 17 12.75 -5.96 -8.57
C GLU A 17 13.08 -4.54 -8.12
N SER A 18 12.69 -3.54 -8.91
CA SER A 18 12.95 -2.13 -8.58
C SER A 18 12.24 -1.69 -7.29
N PHE A 19 11.00 -2.11 -7.08
CA PHE A 19 10.25 -1.79 -5.86
C PHE A 19 10.82 -2.52 -4.64
N ALA A 20 11.22 -3.79 -4.78
CA ALA A 20 11.86 -4.54 -3.70
C ALA A 20 13.16 -3.87 -3.27
N LEU A 21 14.03 -3.51 -4.23
CA LEU A 21 15.30 -2.81 -3.95
C LEU A 21 15.10 -1.41 -3.36
N ALA A 22 13.99 -0.75 -3.66
CA ALA A 22 13.61 0.52 -3.05
C ALA A 22 13.06 0.37 -1.62
N GLY A 23 12.89 -0.85 -1.12
CA GLY A 23 12.38 -1.15 0.23
C GLY A 23 10.86 -1.18 0.35
N ALA A 24 10.13 -1.36 -0.76
CA ALA A 24 8.68 -1.56 -0.71
C ALA A 24 8.35 -2.94 -0.12
N ALA A 25 7.38 -2.99 0.79
CA ALA A 25 6.92 -4.25 1.38
C ALA A 25 6.10 -5.12 0.40
N GLY A 26 5.54 -4.52 -0.64
CA GLY A 26 4.71 -5.23 -1.60
C GLY A 26 4.36 -4.38 -2.82
N VAL A 27 3.89 -5.06 -3.86
CA VAL A 27 3.37 -4.46 -5.10
C VAL A 27 2.01 -5.04 -5.44
N MET A 28 1.20 -4.25 -6.13
CA MET A 28 -0.07 -4.69 -6.68
C MET A 28 0.00 -4.69 -8.21
N ILE A 29 -0.31 -5.82 -8.82
CA ILE A 29 -0.33 -5.99 -10.28
C ILE A 29 -1.77 -6.23 -10.73
N GLU A 30 -2.22 -5.52 -11.77
CA GLU A 30 -3.61 -5.53 -12.24
C GLU A 30 -3.79 -5.98 -13.69
N ASP A 31 -5.01 -6.38 -14.03
CA ASP A 31 -5.39 -6.85 -15.36
C ASP A 31 -6.04 -5.78 -16.26
N GLN A 32 -5.94 -4.49 -15.92
CA GLN A 32 -6.43 -3.43 -16.79
C GLN A 32 -5.57 -3.24 -18.04
N THR A 33 -6.23 -2.83 -19.13
CA THR A 33 -5.56 -2.31 -20.33
C THR A 33 -4.91 -0.95 -20.05
N TRP A 34 -3.82 -0.64 -20.73
CA TRP A 34 -3.21 0.69 -20.69
C TRP A 34 -3.86 1.65 -21.71
N PRO A 35 -4.11 2.94 -21.37
CA PRO A 35 -3.93 3.56 -20.06
C PRO A 35 -5.00 3.13 -19.04
N LYS A 36 -4.58 2.92 -17.79
CA LYS A 36 -5.49 2.49 -16.72
C LYS A 36 -6.54 3.54 -16.37
N ARG A 37 -7.68 3.07 -15.85
CA ARG A 37 -8.76 3.93 -15.32
C ARG A 37 -9.05 3.60 -13.85
N CYS A 38 -9.74 4.52 -13.17
CA CYS A 38 -10.14 4.30 -11.78
C CYS A 38 -11.18 3.18 -11.70
N GLY A 39 -10.97 2.24 -10.77
CA GLY A 39 -11.84 1.08 -10.50
C GLY A 39 -13.32 1.41 -10.29
N HIS A 40 -13.63 2.62 -9.81
CA HIS A 40 -15.00 3.06 -9.53
C HIS A 40 -15.61 3.94 -10.65
N THR A 41 -14.97 4.03 -11.82
CA THR A 41 -15.44 4.84 -12.97
C THR A 41 -15.88 3.99 -14.16
N LYS A 42 -16.66 4.58 -15.09
CA LYS A 42 -17.09 3.90 -16.32
C LYS A 42 -15.97 3.80 -17.36
N GLY A 43 -16.09 2.82 -18.26
CA GLY A 43 -15.20 2.66 -19.41
C GLY A 43 -13.87 1.97 -19.10
N LYS A 44 -13.82 1.19 -18.01
CA LYS A 44 -12.71 0.26 -17.73
C LYS A 44 -12.70 -0.86 -18.77
N SER A 45 -11.52 -1.36 -19.06
CA SER A 45 -11.32 -2.58 -19.86
C SER A 45 -10.15 -3.34 -19.28
N VAL A 46 -10.22 -4.67 -19.41
CA VAL A 46 -9.17 -5.59 -18.96
C VAL A 46 -8.52 -6.25 -20.16
N VAL A 47 -7.26 -6.66 -20.00
CA VAL A 47 -6.50 -7.39 -21.02
C VAL A 47 -7.02 -8.83 -21.16
N SER A 48 -6.49 -9.56 -22.15
CA SER A 48 -6.80 -10.98 -22.28
C SER A 48 -6.39 -11.75 -21.02
N ARG A 49 -6.93 -12.96 -20.85
CA ARG A 49 -6.59 -13.82 -19.71
C ARG A 49 -5.10 -14.15 -19.73
N GLU A 50 -4.58 -14.49 -20.90
CA GLU A 50 -3.18 -14.87 -21.13
C GLU A 50 -2.23 -13.74 -20.74
N GLU A 51 -2.55 -12.51 -21.14
CA GLU A 51 -1.75 -11.34 -20.77
C GLU A 51 -1.81 -11.09 -19.26
N ALA A 52 -2.99 -11.12 -18.65
CA ALA A 52 -3.14 -10.94 -17.20
C ALA A 52 -2.34 -11.99 -16.41
N PHE A 53 -2.43 -13.27 -16.82
CA PHE A 53 -1.70 -14.36 -16.17
C PHE A 53 -0.20 -14.20 -16.33
N ALA A 54 0.28 -13.82 -17.52
CA ALA A 54 1.70 -13.58 -17.74
C ALA A 54 2.26 -12.46 -16.85
N ARG A 55 1.50 -11.38 -16.61
CA ARG A 55 1.90 -10.28 -15.72
C ARG A 55 2.04 -10.75 -14.27
N ILE A 56 1.03 -11.47 -13.76
CA ILE A 56 1.07 -12.01 -12.38
C ILE A 56 2.18 -13.04 -12.25
N GLN A 57 2.36 -13.94 -13.22
CA GLN A 57 3.43 -14.94 -13.20
C GLN A 57 4.81 -14.27 -13.15
N ALA A 58 5.05 -13.26 -13.99
CA ALA A 58 6.33 -12.56 -13.98
C ALA A 58 6.61 -11.85 -12.65
N ALA A 59 5.58 -11.30 -12.00
CA ALA A 59 5.72 -10.70 -10.67
C ALA A 59 6.02 -11.74 -9.58
N CYS A 60 5.34 -12.89 -9.62
CA CYS A 60 5.58 -14.00 -8.72
C CYS A 60 6.98 -14.60 -8.91
N ASP A 61 7.39 -14.86 -10.15
CA ASP A 61 8.71 -15.42 -10.44
C ASP A 61 9.83 -14.46 -10.00
N ALA A 62 9.63 -13.15 -10.13
CA ALA A 62 10.59 -12.15 -9.65
C ALA A 62 10.80 -12.23 -8.15
N ARG A 63 9.70 -12.33 -7.37
CA ARG A 63 9.75 -12.57 -5.93
C ARG A 63 10.44 -13.90 -5.61
N ASP A 64 10.03 -14.97 -6.27
CA ASP A 64 10.52 -16.32 -6.01
C ASP A 64 12.00 -16.50 -6.42
N ASN A 65 12.55 -15.58 -7.21
CA ASN A 65 13.98 -15.44 -7.51
C ASN A 65 14.78 -14.72 -6.39
N GLY A 66 14.26 -14.70 -5.17
CA GLY A 66 14.99 -14.28 -3.97
C GLY A 66 14.73 -12.84 -3.51
N LEU A 67 13.63 -12.22 -3.95
CA LEU A 67 13.20 -10.92 -3.43
C LEU A 67 12.19 -11.13 -2.28
N ASP A 68 12.39 -10.40 -1.18
CA ASP A 68 11.43 -10.33 -0.08
C ASP A 68 10.38 -9.24 -0.35
N ILE A 69 9.35 -9.58 -1.12
CA ILE A 69 8.29 -8.63 -1.50
C ILE A 69 6.94 -9.33 -1.65
N PHE A 70 5.87 -8.72 -1.13
CA PHE A 70 4.51 -9.25 -1.23
C PHE A 70 3.85 -8.92 -2.58
N ILE A 71 3.19 -9.89 -3.22
CA ILE A 71 2.48 -9.72 -4.49
C ILE A 71 0.97 -9.78 -4.29
N LEU A 72 0.31 -8.64 -4.44
CA LEU A 72 -1.16 -8.51 -4.48
C LEU A 72 -1.64 -8.57 -5.92
N ALA A 73 -2.42 -9.60 -6.28
CA ALA A 73 -3.04 -9.66 -7.61
C ALA A 73 -4.42 -8.99 -7.60
N ARG A 74 -4.60 -8.00 -8.46
CA ARG A 74 -5.84 -7.24 -8.61
C ARG A 74 -6.55 -7.60 -9.91
N THR A 75 -7.87 -7.78 -9.84
CA THR A 75 -8.71 -7.89 -11.04
C THR A 75 -9.80 -6.83 -11.07
N ASP A 76 -9.93 -6.17 -12.22
CA ASP A 76 -10.99 -5.22 -12.56
C ASP A 76 -12.08 -5.84 -13.46
N SER A 77 -12.00 -7.15 -13.68
CA SER A 77 -12.80 -7.88 -14.67
C SER A 77 -14.25 -8.15 -14.27
N LEU A 78 -14.72 -7.69 -13.10
CA LEU A 78 -16.12 -7.82 -12.69
C LEU A 78 -17.10 -7.20 -13.69
N ILE A 79 -16.63 -6.21 -14.47
CA ILE A 79 -17.37 -5.61 -15.61
C ILE A 79 -17.73 -6.62 -16.71
N LEU A 80 -17.02 -7.75 -16.79
CA LEU A 80 -17.26 -8.86 -17.72
C LEU A 80 -18.16 -9.94 -17.10
N GLY A 81 -18.54 -9.79 -15.83
CA GLY A 81 -19.36 -10.73 -15.08
C GLY A 81 -18.60 -11.39 -13.93
N TRP A 82 -19.38 -11.93 -12.99
CA TRP A 82 -18.87 -12.58 -11.78
C TRP A 82 -17.94 -13.76 -12.10
N ASP A 83 -18.36 -14.62 -13.01
CA ASP A 83 -17.63 -15.86 -13.32
C ASP A 83 -16.26 -15.59 -13.93
N GLU A 84 -16.14 -14.53 -14.75
CA GLU A 84 -14.85 -14.10 -15.30
C GLU A 84 -13.91 -13.59 -14.19
N ALA A 85 -14.42 -12.75 -13.29
CA ALA A 85 -13.65 -12.22 -12.17
C ALA A 85 -13.15 -13.32 -11.23
N MET A 86 -14.02 -14.26 -10.88
CA MET A 86 -13.66 -15.39 -10.03
C MET A 86 -12.70 -16.35 -10.74
N TYR A 87 -12.86 -16.57 -12.05
CA TYR A 87 -11.93 -17.40 -12.82
C TYR A 87 -10.52 -16.81 -12.76
N ARG A 88 -10.37 -15.51 -13.04
CA ARG A 88 -9.08 -14.81 -12.99
C ARG A 88 -8.48 -14.81 -11.60
N ALA A 89 -9.26 -14.45 -10.58
CA ALA A 89 -8.84 -14.48 -9.17
C ALA A 89 -8.28 -15.86 -8.76
N LYS A 90 -8.99 -16.95 -9.10
CA LYS A 90 -8.55 -18.31 -8.81
C LYS A 90 -7.31 -18.71 -9.61
N GLN A 91 -7.14 -18.21 -10.84
CA GLN A 91 -5.88 -18.43 -11.58
C GLN A 91 -4.71 -17.64 -10.97
N PHE A 92 -4.91 -16.39 -10.55
CA PHE A 92 -3.87 -15.62 -9.86
C PHE A 92 -3.41 -16.29 -8.57
N GLN A 93 -4.36 -16.87 -7.80
CA GLN A 93 -4.05 -17.71 -6.65
C GLN A 93 -3.19 -18.92 -7.05
N ARG A 94 -3.54 -19.64 -8.13
CA ARG A 94 -2.77 -20.80 -8.61
C ARG A 94 -1.36 -20.44 -9.08
N ILE A 95 -1.18 -19.25 -9.65
CA ILE A 95 0.12 -18.73 -10.07
C ILE A 95 1.01 -18.42 -8.86
N GLY A 96 0.43 -18.14 -7.70
CA GLY A 96 1.17 -17.88 -6.46
C GLY A 96 1.16 -16.41 -6.00
N ALA A 97 0.17 -15.61 -6.39
CA ALA A 97 -0.05 -14.32 -5.74
C ALA A 97 -0.30 -14.52 -4.23
N ASP A 98 0.14 -13.60 -3.35
CA ASP A 98 0.00 -13.77 -1.90
C ASP A 98 -1.39 -13.41 -1.37
N ALA A 99 -2.08 -12.50 -2.08
CA ALA A 99 -3.45 -12.11 -1.82
C ALA A 99 -4.15 -11.67 -3.10
N ILE A 100 -5.48 -11.61 -3.01
CA ILE A 100 -6.34 -11.22 -4.12
C ILE A 100 -7.10 -9.94 -3.79
N PHE A 101 -7.22 -9.06 -4.77
CA PHE A 101 -8.12 -7.91 -4.75
C PHE A 101 -9.07 -7.97 -5.95
N VAL A 102 -10.34 -8.26 -5.68
CA VAL A 102 -11.42 -8.11 -6.68
C VAL A 102 -12.01 -6.72 -6.54
N GLU A 103 -11.80 -5.87 -7.56
CA GLU A 103 -12.25 -4.47 -7.54
C GLU A 103 -13.77 -4.35 -7.69
N ALA A 104 -14.33 -3.32 -7.03
CA ALA A 104 -15.73 -2.91 -7.16
C ALA A 104 -16.78 -3.99 -6.83
N LEU A 105 -16.51 -4.86 -5.85
CA LEU A 105 -17.56 -5.69 -5.24
C LEU A 105 -18.66 -4.76 -4.67
N PRO A 106 -19.93 -4.92 -5.09
CA PRO A 106 -20.96 -3.89 -4.84
C PRO A 106 -21.48 -3.86 -3.40
N ASP A 107 -21.69 -5.04 -2.79
CA ASP A 107 -22.39 -5.17 -1.52
C ASP A 107 -21.84 -6.31 -0.64
N ARG A 108 -22.30 -6.38 0.62
CA ARG A 108 -21.95 -7.46 1.57
C ARG A 108 -22.17 -8.87 1.04
N ALA A 109 -23.18 -9.10 0.20
CA ALA A 109 -23.50 -10.43 -0.31
C ALA A 109 -22.46 -10.89 -1.35
N ALA A 110 -22.11 -10.00 -2.28
CA ALA A 110 -21.01 -10.19 -3.21
C ALA A 110 -19.68 -10.37 -2.48
N MET A 111 -19.40 -9.52 -1.50
CA MET A 111 -18.19 -9.64 -0.66
C MET A 111 -18.05 -11.01 0.00
N ARG A 112 -19.09 -11.48 0.70
CA ARG A 112 -19.10 -12.80 1.35
C ARG A 112 -18.89 -13.93 0.33
N ARG A 113 -19.59 -13.86 -0.81
CA ARG A 113 -19.45 -14.85 -1.88
C ARG A 113 -18.02 -14.90 -2.42
N ALA A 114 -17.36 -13.75 -2.63
CA ALA A 114 -15.99 -13.71 -3.12
C ALA A 114 -15.01 -14.37 -2.12
N ILE A 115 -15.15 -14.08 -0.83
CA ILE A 115 -14.35 -14.69 0.24
C ILE A 115 -14.52 -16.22 0.25
N GLU A 116 -15.76 -16.71 0.19
CA GLU A 116 -16.09 -18.14 0.18
C GLU A 116 -15.53 -18.87 -1.05
N GLU A 117 -15.52 -18.20 -2.21
CA GLU A 117 -15.06 -18.78 -3.47
C GLU A 117 -13.53 -18.78 -3.65
N ILE A 118 -12.84 -17.73 -3.21
CA ILE A 118 -11.40 -17.53 -3.45
C ILE A 118 -10.56 -18.23 -2.38
N LYS A 119 -11.02 -18.25 -1.11
CA LYS A 119 -10.34 -18.94 0.00
C LYS A 119 -8.85 -18.58 0.12
N MET A 120 -8.55 -17.29 0.05
CA MET A 120 -7.21 -16.69 0.16
C MET A 120 -7.34 -15.34 0.86
N PRO A 121 -6.28 -14.78 1.50
CA PRO A 121 -6.31 -13.41 1.96
C PRO A 121 -6.79 -12.45 0.87
N MET A 122 -7.77 -11.62 1.23
CA MET A 122 -8.34 -10.64 0.31
C MET A 122 -8.23 -9.23 0.86
N LEU A 123 -7.99 -8.28 -0.05
CA LEU A 123 -7.99 -6.86 0.24
C LEU A 123 -9.29 -6.23 -0.26
N ALA A 124 -9.90 -5.42 0.61
CA ALA A 124 -11.00 -4.53 0.25
C ALA A 124 -10.46 -3.12 -0.06
N ASN A 125 -11.10 -2.42 -0.98
CA ASN A 125 -10.82 -1.01 -1.25
C ASN A 125 -12.07 -0.20 -0.96
N ILE A 126 -11.98 0.71 0.00
CA ILE A 126 -13.08 1.57 0.41
C ILE A 126 -12.79 2.99 -0.05
N ILE A 127 -13.61 3.45 -1.00
CA ILE A 127 -13.61 4.83 -1.49
C ILE A 127 -14.96 5.44 -1.16
N GLU A 128 -14.94 6.55 -0.43
CA GLU A 128 -16.16 7.27 -0.06
C GLU A 128 -16.91 7.76 -1.31
N GLY A 129 -18.15 7.31 -1.48
CA GLY A 129 -18.97 7.63 -2.67
C GLY A 129 -18.65 6.79 -3.90
N GLY A 130 -17.87 5.72 -3.76
CA GLY A 130 -17.60 4.74 -4.82
C GLY A 130 -18.74 3.73 -5.04
N LEU A 131 -18.48 2.77 -5.93
CA LEU A 131 -19.41 1.67 -6.25
C LEU A 131 -19.55 0.61 -5.14
N THR A 132 -18.56 0.48 -4.27
CA THR A 132 -18.51 -0.52 -3.21
C THR A 132 -19.20 0.03 -1.97
N GLU A 133 -20.06 -0.77 -1.34
CA GLU A 133 -20.67 -0.45 -0.05
C GLU A 133 -19.58 -0.05 0.97
N ASN A 134 -19.75 1.11 1.60
CA ASN A 134 -18.77 1.72 2.48
C ASN A 134 -18.85 1.10 3.89
N LEU A 135 -18.22 -0.06 4.05
CA LEU A 135 -18.15 -0.82 5.31
C LEU A 135 -16.96 -0.39 6.17
N SER A 136 -17.13 -0.51 7.48
CA SER A 136 -16.01 -0.35 8.42
C SER A 136 -15.00 -1.49 8.30
N ALA A 137 -13.76 -1.24 8.74
CA ALA A 137 -12.71 -2.27 8.79
C ALA A 137 -13.13 -3.49 9.64
N LEU A 138 -13.90 -3.28 10.72
CA LEU A 138 -14.41 -4.35 11.58
C LEU A 138 -15.44 -5.22 10.84
N GLU A 139 -16.40 -4.61 10.14
CA GLU A 139 -17.38 -5.35 9.34
C GLU A 139 -16.71 -6.12 8.18
N LEU A 140 -15.68 -5.53 7.55
CA LEU A 140 -14.89 -6.23 6.52
C LEU A 140 -14.13 -7.43 7.11
N ALA A 141 -13.57 -7.29 8.31
CA ALA A 141 -12.92 -8.39 9.01
C ALA A 141 -13.91 -9.50 9.37
N GLU A 142 -15.12 -9.16 9.82
CA GLU A 142 -16.20 -10.12 10.08
C GLU A 142 -16.63 -10.88 8.82
N LEU A 143 -16.55 -10.24 7.64
CA LEU A 143 -16.78 -10.90 6.35
C LEU A 143 -15.62 -11.78 5.89
N GLY A 144 -14.43 -11.64 6.49
CA GLY A 144 -13.25 -12.46 6.21
C GLY A 144 -12.15 -11.75 5.40
N PHE A 145 -12.25 -10.44 5.14
CA PHE A 145 -11.14 -9.70 4.53
C PHE A 145 -9.95 -9.60 5.48
N SER A 146 -8.74 -9.63 4.91
CA SER A 146 -7.48 -9.56 5.66
C SER A 146 -6.90 -8.14 5.72
N ALA A 147 -7.29 -7.28 4.77
CA ALA A 147 -6.82 -5.90 4.70
C ALA A 147 -7.86 -4.98 4.05
N VAL A 148 -7.75 -3.68 4.35
CA VAL A 148 -8.55 -2.64 3.72
C VAL A 148 -7.66 -1.47 3.31
N ALA A 149 -7.86 -0.95 2.11
CA ALA A 149 -7.24 0.27 1.60
C ALA A 149 -8.22 1.44 1.66
N TYR A 150 -7.74 2.59 2.12
CA TYR A 150 -8.44 3.87 2.18
C TYR A 150 -7.71 4.91 1.32
N PRO A 151 -7.66 4.75 -0.02
CA PRO A 151 -6.77 5.54 -0.88
C PRO A 151 -7.18 7.02 -0.97
N PHE A 152 -8.44 7.35 -0.69
CA PHE A 152 -8.97 8.71 -0.85
C PHE A 152 -9.14 9.47 0.47
N THR A 153 -9.37 8.76 1.59
CA THR A 153 -9.75 9.35 2.88
C THR A 153 -8.76 10.42 3.37
N LEU A 154 -7.46 10.10 3.39
CA LEU A 154 -6.42 11.04 3.84
C LEU A 154 -6.24 12.22 2.86
N VAL A 155 -6.43 11.98 1.56
CA VAL A 155 -6.39 13.05 0.55
C VAL A 155 -7.55 14.03 0.76
N ALA A 156 -8.77 13.52 0.94
CA ALA A 156 -9.95 14.33 1.20
C ALA A 156 -9.81 15.12 2.52
N ALA A 157 -9.34 14.47 3.59
CA ALA A 157 -9.09 15.11 4.88
C ALA A 157 -8.06 16.25 4.77
N LYS A 158 -6.93 16.01 4.07
CA LYS A 158 -5.90 17.02 3.82
C LYS A 158 -6.45 18.21 3.02
N LEU A 159 -7.19 17.94 1.95
CA LEU A 159 -7.78 19.00 1.12
C LEU A 159 -8.74 19.88 1.91
N LYS A 160 -9.55 19.29 2.79
CA LYS A 160 -10.44 20.03 3.70
C LYS A 160 -9.63 20.92 4.64
N SER A 161 -8.66 20.36 5.36
CA SER A 161 -7.84 21.10 6.33
C SER A 161 -7.07 22.26 5.69
N ILE A 162 -6.46 22.05 4.52
CA ILE A 162 -5.77 23.11 3.78
C ILE A 162 -6.75 24.22 3.37
N ARG A 163 -7.94 23.88 2.89
CA ARG A 163 -8.96 24.88 2.50
C ARG A 163 -9.39 25.72 3.69
N GLU A 164 -9.66 25.10 4.83
CA GLU A 164 -10.05 25.80 6.06
C GLU A 164 -8.94 26.75 6.54
N ALA A 165 -7.69 26.30 6.53
CA ALA A 165 -6.55 27.14 6.88
C ALA A 165 -6.39 28.35 5.93
N LEU A 166 -6.50 28.13 4.61
CA LEU A 166 -6.42 29.21 3.62
C LEU A 166 -7.59 30.21 3.74
N GLN A 167 -8.79 29.73 4.05
CA GLN A 167 -9.95 30.59 4.30
C GLN A 167 -9.75 31.45 5.55
N ALA A 168 -9.22 30.87 6.63
CA ALA A 168 -8.93 31.60 7.85
C ALA A 168 -7.82 32.65 7.64
N LEU A 169 -6.78 32.33 6.87
CA LEU A 169 -5.74 33.29 6.46
C LEU A 169 -6.33 34.46 5.68
N LYS A 170 -7.23 34.19 4.73
CA LYS A 170 -7.92 35.22 3.95
C LYS A 170 -8.80 36.13 4.83
N ALA A 171 -9.40 35.60 5.89
CA ALA A 171 -10.25 36.34 6.81
C ALA A 171 -9.47 37.15 7.87
N SER A 172 -8.14 37.15 7.80
CA SER A 172 -7.22 37.59 8.86
C SER A 172 -7.33 36.70 10.10
N LEU A 173 -6.27 35.93 10.36
CA LEU A 173 -6.18 35.08 11.55
C LEU A 173 -6.33 35.90 12.85
N PRO A 174 -6.85 35.29 13.93
CA PRO A 174 -6.85 35.92 15.24
C PRO A 174 -5.41 36.12 15.76
N VAL A 175 -5.25 36.99 16.75
CA VAL A 175 -4.00 37.07 17.52
C VAL A 175 -3.81 35.75 18.28
N GLY A 176 -2.72 35.04 18.01
CA GLY A 176 -2.40 33.73 18.60
C GLY A 176 -2.40 32.59 17.58
N PRO A 177 -2.14 31.35 18.02
CA PRO A 177 -2.12 30.19 17.13
C PRO A 177 -3.53 29.88 16.62
N PRO A 178 -3.69 29.60 15.31
CA PRO A 178 -4.97 29.15 14.77
C PRO A 178 -5.38 27.79 15.35
N PRO A 179 -6.67 27.55 15.64
CA PRO A 179 -7.11 26.31 16.30
C PRO A 179 -7.01 25.06 15.41
N MET A 180 -6.82 25.22 14.10
CA MET A 180 -6.80 24.13 13.12
C MET A 180 -5.40 23.61 12.76
N ILE A 181 -4.35 24.08 13.45
CA ILE A 181 -2.96 23.68 13.19
C ILE A 181 -2.36 22.92 14.36
N LEU A 182 -1.35 22.11 14.06
CA LEU A 182 -0.48 21.51 15.06
C LEU A 182 0.39 22.57 15.73
N SER A 183 0.75 22.35 16.99
CA SER A 183 1.77 23.14 17.67
C SER A 183 3.14 22.96 17.02
N ALA A 184 4.06 23.91 17.26
CA ALA A 184 5.43 23.82 16.75
C ALA A 184 6.14 22.53 17.22
N GLU A 185 5.89 22.11 18.46
CA GLU A 185 6.44 20.88 19.04
C GLU A 185 5.93 19.62 18.29
N GLU A 186 4.62 19.56 18.01
CA GLU A 186 4.03 18.45 17.26
C GLU A 186 4.56 18.38 15.84
N VAL A 187 4.76 19.52 15.18
CA VAL A 187 5.38 19.59 13.86
C VAL A 187 6.82 19.06 13.90
N CYS A 188 7.63 19.55 14.84
CA CYS A 188 9.02 19.10 15.01
C CYS A 188 9.10 17.59 15.25
N ARG A 189 8.23 17.06 16.12
CA ARG A 189 8.11 15.62 16.36
C ARG A 189 7.71 14.87 15.09
N GLY A 190 6.72 15.37 14.35
CA GLY A 190 6.17 14.72 13.16
C GLY A 190 7.17 14.61 12.00
N VAL A 191 8.05 15.58 11.82
CA VAL A 191 9.11 15.54 10.78
C VAL A 191 10.41 14.90 11.26
N GLY A 192 10.44 14.38 12.48
CA GLY A 192 11.62 13.73 13.06
C GLY A 192 12.71 14.69 13.54
N PHE A 193 12.42 15.99 13.67
CA PHE A 193 13.39 17.00 14.08
C PHE A 193 14.00 16.69 15.46
N ASN A 194 13.20 16.14 16.37
CA ASN A 194 13.65 15.78 17.72
C ASN A 194 14.77 14.72 17.72
N ASN A 195 14.92 13.93 16.65
CA ASN A 195 16.02 12.97 16.52
C ASN A 195 17.34 13.68 16.24
N TYR A 196 17.33 14.80 15.52
CA TYR A 196 18.52 15.61 15.29
C TYR A 196 19.09 16.18 16.59
N TRP A 197 18.24 16.70 17.47
CA TRP A 197 18.70 17.16 18.79
C TRP A 197 19.32 16.05 19.65
N LYS A 198 18.83 14.81 19.53
CA LYS A 198 19.45 13.67 20.21
C LYS A 198 20.83 13.36 19.64
N LEU A 199 20.98 13.42 18.31
CA LEU A 199 22.27 13.21 17.64
C LEU A 199 23.25 14.34 17.95
N GLU A 200 22.81 15.59 17.94
CA GLU A 200 23.60 16.76 18.28
C GLU A 200 24.17 16.66 19.70
N LYS A 201 23.34 16.26 20.68
CA LYS A 201 23.81 16.00 22.04
C LYS A 201 24.80 14.84 22.12
N ARG A 202 24.54 13.76 21.39
CA ARG A 202 25.39 12.55 21.38
C ARG A 202 26.76 12.82 20.76
N TYR A 203 26.81 13.62 19.71
CA TYR A 203 28.03 13.93 18.95
C TYR A 203 28.53 15.35 19.21
N ALA A 204 28.13 15.96 20.33
CA ALA A 204 28.69 17.22 20.77
C ALA A 204 30.19 17.02 21.02
N TYR A 205 30.99 17.96 20.55
CA TYR A 205 32.43 18.00 20.77
C TYR A 205 32.81 19.37 21.33
N THR A 206 33.92 19.42 22.07
CA THR A 206 34.57 20.66 22.48
C THR A 206 35.84 20.88 21.64
N ASP A 207 36.31 22.13 21.56
CA ASP A 207 37.50 22.50 20.77
C ASP A 207 38.80 21.77 21.19
N ASP A 208 38.79 21.09 22.33
CA ASP A 208 39.88 20.25 22.84
C ASP A 208 39.87 18.80 22.29
N GLY A 209 38.98 18.48 21.34
CA GLY A 209 38.98 17.22 20.59
C GLY A 209 38.41 16.00 21.33
N GLN A 210 37.77 16.18 22.49
CA GLN A 210 37.10 15.08 23.20
C GLN A 210 35.62 15.01 22.81
N SER A 211 35.23 13.98 22.06
CA SER A 211 33.82 13.60 21.89
C SER A 211 33.32 12.89 23.16
N ASN A 212 32.10 13.19 23.60
CA ASN A 212 31.46 12.43 24.67
C ASN A 212 31.36 10.94 24.25
N ASP A 213 32.13 10.11 24.95
CA ASP A 213 32.14 8.64 24.99
C ASP A 213 32.64 7.86 23.76
N LYS A 214 33.88 7.36 23.89
CA LYS A 214 34.31 6.08 23.31
C LYS A 214 33.44 4.95 23.90
N VAL A 215 32.34 4.61 23.22
CA VAL A 215 31.62 3.37 23.51
C VAL A 215 32.44 2.20 22.97
N GLN A 216 32.90 1.32 23.87
CA GLN A 216 33.55 0.06 23.54
C GLN A 216 32.66 -0.78 22.62
N LEU A 217 33.19 -1.16 21.46
CA LEU A 217 32.66 -2.26 20.64
C LEU A 217 32.89 -3.56 21.42
N GLY A 218 31.86 -3.99 22.16
CA GLY A 218 31.80 -5.31 22.77
C GLY A 218 31.64 -6.39 21.70
N SER A 219 32.57 -7.34 21.74
CA SER A 219 32.68 -8.53 20.90
C SER A 219 31.46 -9.45 20.95
N SER A 220 31.26 -10.17 19.84
CA SER A 220 30.40 -11.34 19.65
C SER A 220 30.50 -12.39 20.76
N GLU A 221 29.34 -12.82 21.28
CA GLU A 221 28.97 -14.14 21.86
C GLU A 221 27.54 -13.91 22.42
N GLY A 222 26.48 -14.64 22.13
CA GLY A 222 26.27 -16.09 22.15
C GLY A 222 24.79 -16.30 22.56
N ILE A 223 24.18 -17.34 22.00
CA ILE A 223 22.79 -17.79 22.17
C ILE A 223 22.42 -18.04 23.65
N GLY A 224 21.19 -17.73 24.09
CA GLY A 224 20.69 -18.21 25.37
C GLY A 224 19.34 -17.69 25.88
N SER A 225 18.28 -18.47 25.60
CA SER A 225 17.14 -18.84 26.47
C SER A 225 16.23 -17.79 27.15
N VAL A 226 14.97 -17.84 26.71
CA VAL A 226 13.69 -17.85 27.46
C VAL A 226 13.80 -18.20 28.95
N GLU A 227 13.18 -17.40 29.83
CA GLU A 227 12.21 -17.81 30.88
C GLU A 227 11.60 -16.58 31.60
N LYS A 228 10.25 -16.47 31.52
CA LYS A 228 9.24 -16.44 32.61
C LYS A 228 9.16 -15.18 33.49
N GLU A 229 8.07 -14.43 33.31
CA GLU A 229 6.99 -14.26 34.30
C GLU A 229 5.65 -14.07 33.57
#